data_AF-A0A9J6FNG1-F1
#
_entry.id   AF-A0A9J6FNG1-F1
#
_cell.length_a   1.000
_cell.length_b   1.000
_cell.length_c   1.000
_cell.angle_alpha   90.00
_cell.angle_beta   90.00
_cell.angle_gamma   90.00
#
_symmetry.space_group_name_H-M   'P 1'
#
loop_
_entity.id
_entity.type
_entity.pdbx_description
1 polymer ?
#
loop_
_entity_poly.entity_id
_entity_poly.type
_entity_poly.pdbx_seq_one_letter_code
_entity_poly.pdbx_strand_id
1 'polypeptide(L)'
;MAGAAGDVIAQVNETLQEAVKNETAKYQPTPAGQAVAYASIMLMAFFPIIFGSFKSVTHQRKQKESGEKPETMTRKDAAMFPVIASGALFGLYIFFKLFSKEYINLLLTGYFFLLGVLAMAHILSPSFGRVMRCILPSDFYRWEYRISFQRNSTTEADETEEYFDYRFTYDDVACWIFCSIFGVWYLWKKHWVANNLFGLAFAINGVELLHINTVATGCILLGGLFVYDVFWVFGTDVMVTVAKSFEAPIKLGSPRTSWRAVLPAAHFAMLGPGRHRNSGIFIDMLLRFDFSLNRQRNLYFVSSFVAYVLGLALTIFIMIYFNHAQPALLYLVPACIGAPLTVALLMGDITAMFKYEDHPAEEKVTGERESDATDSDQQTPKASPAAAKKNTKKEK
;
A
#
# COMPACT_ATOMS: atom_id res chain seq x y z
N MET A 1 -7.33 15.51 -50.75
CA MET A 1 -7.87 15.35 -49.37
C MET A 1 -6.82 15.10 -48.29
N ALA A 2 -5.57 14.73 -48.61
CA ALA A 2 -4.51 14.53 -47.61
C ALA A 2 -3.86 15.82 -47.06
N GLY A 3 -3.83 16.91 -47.85
CA GLY A 3 -3.25 18.20 -47.41
C GLY A 3 -4.08 18.94 -46.34
N ALA A 4 -5.39 19.01 -46.54
CA ALA A 4 -6.29 19.72 -45.62
C ALA A 4 -6.35 19.10 -44.21
N ALA A 5 -6.17 17.78 -44.07
CA ALA A 5 -6.10 17.13 -42.76
C ALA A 5 -4.79 17.45 -42.02
N GLY A 6 -3.67 17.57 -42.76
CA GLY A 6 -2.38 17.98 -42.19
C GLY A 6 -2.41 19.42 -41.70
N ASP A 7 -3.03 20.32 -42.47
CA ASP A 7 -3.15 21.74 -42.13
C ASP A 7 -4.05 21.95 -40.90
N VAL A 8 -5.16 21.21 -40.80
CA VAL A 8 -6.05 21.26 -39.62
C VAL A 8 -5.33 20.74 -38.36
N ILE A 9 -4.52 19.68 -38.48
CA ILE A 9 -3.76 19.14 -37.35
C ILE A 9 -2.65 20.12 -36.92
N ALA A 10 -1.96 20.75 -37.88
CA ALA A 10 -0.95 21.77 -37.59
C ALA A 10 -1.57 22.99 -36.89
N GLN A 11 -2.71 23.47 -37.40
CA GLN A 11 -3.42 24.61 -36.84
C GLN A 11 -3.98 24.32 -35.44
N VAL A 12 -4.54 23.12 -35.20
CA VAL A 12 -4.96 22.68 -33.87
C VAL A 12 -3.77 22.58 -32.90
N ASN A 13 -2.62 22.10 -33.37
CA ASN A 13 -1.42 21.98 -32.55
C ASN A 13 -0.81 23.35 -32.20
N GLU A 14 -0.82 24.31 -33.12
CA GLU A 14 -0.41 25.69 -32.86
C GLU A 14 -1.36 26.38 -31.87
N THR A 15 -2.68 26.21 -32.05
CA THR A 15 -3.69 26.78 -31.14
C THR A 15 -3.57 26.18 -29.73
N LEU A 16 -3.27 24.88 -29.63
CA LEU A 16 -2.97 24.20 -28.36
C LEU A 16 -1.67 24.70 -27.74
N GLN A 17 -0.62 24.93 -28.54
CA GLN A 17 0.65 25.47 -28.04
C GLN A 17 0.53 26.92 -27.56
N GLU A 18 -0.27 27.75 -28.24
CA GLU A 18 -0.57 29.11 -27.79
C GLU A 18 -1.46 29.13 -26.54
N ALA A 19 -2.44 28.23 -26.44
CA ALA A 19 -3.24 28.06 -25.22
C ALA A 19 -2.38 27.62 -24.02
N VAL A 20 -1.48 26.66 -24.23
CA VAL A 20 -0.53 26.19 -23.21
C VAL A 20 0.48 27.27 -22.83
N LYS A 21 0.99 28.06 -23.80
CA LYS A 21 1.84 29.23 -23.53
C LYS A 21 1.10 30.31 -22.75
N ASN A 22 -0.17 30.57 -23.06
CA ASN A 22 -0.98 31.55 -22.35
C ASN A 22 -1.35 31.11 -20.92
N GLU A 23 -1.53 29.81 -20.67
CA GLU A 23 -1.71 29.26 -19.31
C GLU A 23 -0.41 29.30 -18.49
N THR A 24 0.74 28.97 -19.10
CA THR A 24 2.05 29.01 -18.42
C THR A 24 2.59 30.43 -18.21
N ALA A 25 2.25 31.39 -19.09
CA ALA A 25 2.63 32.79 -18.93
C ALA A 25 1.84 33.52 -17.84
N LYS A 26 0.62 33.07 -17.51
CA LYS A 26 -0.24 33.72 -16.50
C LYS A 26 0.14 33.43 -15.05
N TYR A 27 1.00 32.44 -14.78
CA TYR A 27 1.23 31.99 -13.41
C TYR A 27 2.64 31.45 -13.20
N GLN A 28 3.55 32.33 -12.77
CA GLN A 28 4.87 31.95 -12.25
C GLN A 28 4.76 31.75 -10.73
N PRO A 29 4.99 30.54 -10.20
CA PRO A 29 4.90 30.30 -8.76
C PRO A 29 6.01 31.07 -8.03
N THR A 30 5.67 31.82 -6.99
CA THR A 30 6.67 32.44 -6.12
C THR A 30 7.57 31.37 -5.50
N PRO A 31 8.90 31.61 -5.36
CA PRO A 31 9.81 30.64 -4.74
C PRO A 31 9.36 30.19 -3.34
N ALA A 32 8.78 31.10 -2.56
CA ALA A 32 8.17 30.81 -1.27
C ALA A 32 6.96 29.86 -1.37
N GLY A 33 6.09 30.04 -2.39
CA GLY A 33 4.94 29.17 -2.62
C GLY A 33 5.34 27.75 -3.05
N GLN A 34 6.41 27.62 -3.85
CA GLN A 34 6.96 26.31 -4.21
C GLN A 34 7.54 25.59 -2.98
N ALA A 35 8.30 26.29 -2.14
CA ALA A 35 8.86 25.71 -0.92
C ALA A 35 7.76 25.23 0.05
N VAL A 36 6.71 26.03 0.25
CA VAL A 36 5.56 25.65 1.10
C VAL A 36 4.82 24.44 0.53
N ALA A 37 4.63 24.36 -0.79
CA ALA A 37 3.97 23.22 -1.41
C ALA A 37 4.79 21.93 -1.27
N TYR A 38 6.10 21.99 -1.50
CA TYR A 38 6.97 20.82 -1.31
C TYR A 38 7.06 20.40 0.16
N ALA A 39 7.17 21.34 1.10
CA ALA A 39 7.15 21.05 2.53
C ALA A 39 5.82 20.41 2.95
N SER A 40 4.69 20.92 2.47
CA SER A 40 3.37 20.36 2.73
C SER A 40 3.23 18.93 2.21
N ILE A 41 3.72 18.64 1.00
CA ILE A 41 3.69 17.29 0.43
C ILE A 41 4.62 16.35 1.19
N MET A 42 5.79 16.83 1.61
CA MET A 42 6.74 16.06 2.39
C MET A 42 6.13 15.66 3.75
N LEU A 43 5.49 16.60 4.45
CA LEU A 43 4.75 16.32 5.68
C LEU A 43 3.60 15.32 5.45
N MET A 44 2.84 15.47 4.37
CA MET A 44 1.78 14.53 4.01
C MET A 44 2.33 13.14 3.67
N ALA A 45 3.56 13.02 3.16
CA ALA A 45 4.18 11.72 2.89
C ALA A 45 4.66 11.01 4.17
N PHE A 46 4.93 11.75 5.24
CA PHE A 46 5.36 11.17 6.53
C PHE A 46 4.21 10.50 7.27
N PHE A 47 3.02 11.11 7.20
CA PHE A 47 1.86 10.67 7.98
C PHE A 47 1.48 9.22 7.69
N PRO A 48 1.35 8.76 6.42
CA PRO A 48 1.05 7.36 6.12
C PRO A 48 2.11 6.37 6.59
N ILE A 49 3.39 6.77 6.58
CA ILE A 49 4.48 5.89 6.98
C ILE A 49 4.42 5.67 8.49
N ILE A 50 4.32 6.74 9.28
CA ILE A 50 4.26 6.64 10.74
C ILE A 50 3.00 5.88 11.16
N PHE A 51 1.82 6.39 10.77
CA PHE A 51 0.55 5.79 11.17
C PHE A 51 0.35 4.39 10.60
N GLY A 52 0.72 4.17 9.34
CA GLY A 52 0.66 2.87 8.69
C GLY A 52 1.56 1.84 9.38
N SER A 53 2.79 2.21 9.75
CA SER A 53 3.71 1.25 10.39
C SER A 53 3.23 0.84 11.79
N PHE A 54 2.79 1.79 12.62
CA PHE A 54 2.25 1.45 13.94
C PHE A 54 0.94 0.65 13.87
N LYS A 55 0.09 0.95 12.89
CA LYS A 55 -1.16 0.20 12.66
C LYS A 55 -0.86 -1.21 12.14
N SER A 56 0.12 -1.36 11.25
CA SER A 56 0.62 -2.65 10.74
C SER A 56 1.11 -3.55 11.88
N VAL A 57 1.94 -3.04 12.80
CA VAL A 57 2.39 -3.81 13.99
C VAL A 57 1.21 -4.26 14.86
N THR A 58 0.21 -3.40 15.05
CA THR A 58 -0.99 -3.74 15.83
C THR A 58 -1.84 -4.80 15.11
N HIS A 59 -1.96 -4.70 13.79
CA HIS A 59 -2.67 -5.65 12.95
C HIS A 59 -2.00 -7.02 12.97
N GLN A 60 -0.68 -7.05 12.83
CA GLN A 60 0.13 -8.26 12.90
C GLN A 60 -0.03 -8.98 14.26
N ARG A 61 -0.05 -8.22 15.37
CA ARG A 61 -0.28 -8.80 16.70
C ARG A 61 -1.64 -9.49 16.79
N LYS A 62 -2.70 -8.84 16.27
CA LYS A 62 -4.04 -9.42 16.21
C LYS A 62 -4.11 -10.66 15.32
N GLN A 63 -3.41 -10.66 14.19
CA GLN A 63 -3.33 -11.82 13.29
C GLN A 63 -2.61 -13.01 13.94
N LYS A 64 -1.54 -12.76 14.70
CA LYS A 64 -0.86 -13.81 15.50
C LYS A 64 -1.78 -14.38 16.58
N GLU A 65 -2.63 -13.55 17.17
CA GLU A 65 -3.62 -13.98 18.17
C GLU A 65 -4.81 -14.74 17.54
N SER A 66 -5.24 -14.39 16.32
CA SER A 66 -6.32 -15.08 15.59
C SER A 66 -5.87 -16.36 14.87
N GLY A 67 -4.56 -16.54 14.66
CA GLY A 67 -4.00 -17.68 13.93
C GLY A 67 -4.19 -17.59 12.40
N GLU A 68 -4.66 -16.45 11.89
CA GLU A 68 -4.89 -16.24 10.47
C GLU A 68 -3.57 -15.98 9.75
N LYS A 69 -3.25 -16.78 8.72
CA LYS A 69 -2.00 -16.65 7.95
C LYS A 69 -2.13 -15.47 6.98
N PRO A 70 -1.35 -14.38 7.13
CA PRO A 70 -1.43 -13.27 6.18
C PRO A 70 -0.85 -13.70 4.83
N GLU A 71 -1.44 -13.18 3.75
CA GLU A 71 -0.81 -13.23 2.43
C GLU A 71 0.48 -12.40 2.47
N THR A 72 1.62 -13.08 2.35
CA THR A 72 2.93 -12.44 2.36
C THR A 72 3.55 -12.47 0.97
N MET A 73 4.25 -11.39 0.60
CA MET A 73 4.93 -11.33 -0.69
C MET A 73 6.22 -12.18 -0.65
N THR A 74 6.32 -13.17 -1.53
CA THR A 74 7.53 -14.01 -1.64
C THR A 74 8.66 -13.28 -2.38
N ARG A 75 9.88 -13.81 -2.31
CA ARG A 75 11.05 -13.27 -3.04
C ARG A 75 10.84 -13.24 -4.56
N LYS A 76 10.14 -14.25 -5.10
CA LYS A 76 9.83 -14.34 -6.53
C LYS A 76 8.82 -13.27 -6.92
N ASP A 77 7.77 -13.08 -6.12
CA ASP A 77 6.74 -12.06 -6.36
C ASP A 77 7.36 -10.66 -6.33
N ALA A 78 8.25 -10.39 -5.37
CA ALA A 78 8.98 -9.13 -5.27
C ALA A 78 9.84 -8.82 -6.49
N ALA A 79 10.53 -9.84 -7.03
CA ALA A 79 11.38 -9.69 -8.22
C ALA A 79 10.55 -9.52 -9.50
N MET A 80 9.36 -10.12 -9.58
CA MET A 80 8.45 -9.98 -10.71
C MET A 80 7.65 -8.67 -10.67
N PHE A 81 7.50 -8.05 -9.50
CA PHE A 81 6.71 -6.84 -9.32
C PHE A 81 7.07 -5.70 -10.30
N PRO A 82 8.35 -5.33 -10.52
CA PRO A 82 8.72 -4.32 -11.53
C PRO A 82 8.32 -4.68 -12.96
N VAL A 83 8.36 -5.97 -13.31
CA VAL A 83 8.01 -6.47 -14.65
C VAL A 83 6.50 -6.40 -14.85
N ILE A 84 5.73 -6.86 -13.87
CA ILE A 84 4.26 -6.77 -13.88
C ILE A 84 3.83 -5.30 -13.94
N ALA A 85 4.45 -4.43 -13.14
CA ALA A 85 4.19 -3.00 -13.16
C ALA A 85 4.50 -2.37 -14.54
N SER A 86 5.59 -2.80 -15.19
CA SER A 86 5.95 -2.34 -16.54
C SER A 86 4.92 -2.75 -17.58
N GLY A 87 4.48 -4.01 -17.54
CA GLY A 87 3.42 -4.52 -18.42
C GLY A 87 2.10 -3.77 -18.22
N ALA A 88 1.71 -3.54 -16.96
CA ALA A 88 0.50 -2.79 -16.63
C ALA A 88 0.57 -1.32 -17.08
N LEU A 89 1.71 -0.65 -16.87
CA LEU A 89 1.92 0.73 -17.30
C LEU A 89 1.85 0.87 -18.82
N PHE A 90 2.54 -0.03 -19.54
CA PHE A 90 2.54 -0.05 -21.00
C PHE A 90 1.16 -0.41 -21.56
N GLY A 91 0.45 -1.37 -20.95
CA GLY A 91 -0.92 -1.71 -21.30
C GLY A 91 -1.87 -0.52 -21.14
N LEU A 92 -1.76 0.20 -20.01
CA LEU A 92 -2.54 1.41 -19.77
C LEU A 92 -2.19 2.52 -20.78
N TYR A 93 -0.93 2.66 -21.16
CA TYR A 93 -0.49 3.60 -22.20
C TYR A 93 -1.15 3.31 -23.56
N ILE A 94 -1.16 2.03 -23.99
CA ILE A 94 -1.85 1.62 -25.21
C ILE A 94 -3.35 1.92 -25.08
N PHE A 95 -3.95 1.62 -23.92
CA PHE A 95 -5.37 1.86 -23.67
C PHE A 95 -5.74 3.34 -23.83
N PHE A 96 -4.91 4.25 -23.30
CA PHE A 96 -5.05 5.71 -23.49
C PHE A 96 -4.89 6.18 -24.95
N LYS A 97 -4.21 5.40 -25.81
CA LYS A 97 -4.13 5.69 -27.24
C LYS A 97 -5.32 5.16 -28.03
N LEU A 98 -5.94 4.07 -27.57
CA LEU A 98 -7.05 3.43 -28.27
C LEU A 98 -8.42 4.03 -27.91
N PHE A 99 -8.60 4.50 -26.68
CA PHE A 99 -9.86 5.05 -26.18
C PHE A 99 -9.73 6.54 -25.84
N SER A 100 -10.85 7.27 -25.87
CA SER A 100 -10.83 8.69 -25.47
C SER A 100 -10.51 8.80 -23.97
N LYS A 101 -9.70 9.81 -23.64
CA LYS A 101 -9.22 10.05 -22.26
C LYS A 101 -10.37 10.25 -21.26
N GLU A 102 -11.49 10.79 -21.72
CA GLU A 102 -12.65 11.10 -20.89
C GLU A 102 -13.31 9.84 -20.32
N TYR A 103 -13.56 8.82 -21.16
CA TYR A 103 -14.15 7.56 -20.68
C TYR A 103 -13.22 6.83 -19.73
N ILE A 104 -11.91 6.84 -20.01
CA ILE A 104 -10.91 6.22 -19.13
C ILE A 104 -10.90 6.94 -17.77
N ASN A 105 -10.81 8.27 -17.76
CA ASN A 105 -10.79 9.04 -16.52
C ASN A 105 -12.11 8.91 -15.75
N LEU A 106 -13.26 8.81 -16.43
CA LEU A 106 -14.54 8.55 -15.78
C LEU A 106 -14.55 7.19 -15.08
N LEU A 107 -14.17 6.12 -15.80
CA LEU A 107 -14.11 4.76 -15.26
C LEU A 107 -13.15 4.65 -14.08
N LEU A 108 -11.98 5.25 -14.23
CA LEU A 108 -10.91 5.21 -13.24
C LEU A 108 -11.26 6.05 -12.00
N THR A 109 -11.89 7.21 -12.19
CA THR A 109 -12.42 8.02 -11.09
C THR A 109 -13.48 7.24 -10.32
N GLY A 110 -14.41 6.56 -11.01
CA GLY A 110 -15.41 5.72 -10.37
C GLY A 110 -14.79 4.57 -9.55
N TYR A 111 -13.82 3.86 -10.13
CA TYR A 111 -13.09 2.79 -9.47
C TYR A 111 -12.36 3.26 -8.20
N PHE A 112 -11.54 4.31 -8.32
CA PHE A 112 -10.77 4.82 -7.18
C PHE A 112 -11.64 5.57 -6.16
N PHE A 113 -12.81 6.07 -6.56
CA PHE A 113 -13.81 6.58 -5.62
C PHE A 113 -14.34 5.46 -4.73
N LEU A 114 -14.79 4.34 -5.31
CA LEU A 114 -15.32 3.21 -4.54
C LEU A 114 -14.28 2.65 -3.59
N LEU A 115 -13.08 2.37 -4.11
CA LEU A 115 -11.97 1.91 -3.27
C LEU A 115 -11.56 2.96 -2.23
N GLY A 116 -11.68 4.25 -2.55
CA GLY A 116 -11.31 5.34 -1.65
C GLY A 116 -12.26 5.44 -0.47
N VAL A 117 -13.56 5.29 -0.71
CA VAL A 117 -14.59 5.25 0.35
C VAL A 117 -14.34 4.06 1.28
N LEU A 118 -14.07 2.87 0.73
CA LEU A 118 -13.76 1.68 1.52
C LEU A 118 -12.46 1.83 2.33
N ALA A 119 -11.40 2.32 1.70
CA ALA A 119 -10.11 2.56 2.36
C ALA A 119 -10.24 3.59 3.49
N MET A 120 -11.00 4.67 3.26
CA MET A 120 -11.24 5.69 4.27
C MET A 120 -12.09 5.14 5.42
N ALA A 121 -13.14 4.38 5.13
CA ALA A 121 -13.95 3.72 6.14
C ALA A 121 -13.13 2.76 7.02
N HIS A 122 -12.23 1.96 6.43
CA HIS A 122 -11.39 1.03 7.18
C HIS A 122 -10.46 1.75 8.18
N ILE A 123 -9.97 2.94 7.82
CA ILE A 123 -9.15 3.76 8.73
C ILE A 123 -10.01 4.46 9.78
N LEU A 124 -11.21 4.90 9.41
CA LEU A 124 -12.04 5.73 10.25
C LEU A 124 -12.91 4.92 11.22
N SER A 125 -13.28 3.68 10.91
CA SER A 125 -14.15 2.81 11.74
C SER A 125 -13.70 2.73 13.21
N PRO A 126 -12.42 2.46 13.55
CA PRO A 126 -11.97 2.39 14.95
C PRO A 126 -12.10 3.70 15.73
N SER A 127 -12.06 4.83 15.02
CA SER A 127 -12.22 6.17 15.60
C SER A 127 -13.70 6.56 15.68
N PHE A 128 -14.46 6.23 14.63
CA PHE A 128 -15.88 6.48 14.55
C PHE A 128 -16.63 5.71 15.63
N GLY A 129 -16.34 4.43 15.85
CA GLY A 129 -16.93 3.65 16.94
C GLY A 129 -16.62 4.20 18.34
N ARG A 130 -15.44 4.81 18.55
CA ARG A 130 -15.15 5.51 19.83
C ARG A 130 -16.00 6.76 20.01
N VAL A 131 -16.14 7.57 18.97
CA VAL A 131 -16.94 8.80 18.99
C VAL A 131 -18.43 8.48 19.13
N MET A 132 -18.92 7.51 18.37
CA MET A 132 -20.31 7.05 18.38
C MET A 132 -20.69 6.54 19.78
N ARG A 133 -19.79 5.80 20.46
CA ARG A 133 -20.03 5.30 21.82
C ARG A 133 -20.06 6.40 22.89
N CYS A 134 -19.44 7.54 22.62
CA CYS A 134 -19.55 8.72 23.49
C CYS A 134 -20.85 9.50 23.27
N ILE A 135 -21.46 9.42 22.08
CA ILE A 135 -22.64 10.21 21.71
C ILE A 135 -23.94 9.43 21.90
N LEU A 136 -23.95 8.12 21.63
CA LEU A 136 -25.16 7.27 21.70
C LEU A 136 -25.22 6.42 23.00
N PRO A 137 -26.41 6.23 23.60
CA PRO A 137 -26.62 5.32 24.74
C PRO A 137 -26.23 3.87 24.43
N SER A 138 -25.75 3.15 25.45
CA SER A 138 -25.28 1.76 25.37
C SER A 138 -26.32 0.75 24.90
N ASP A 139 -27.62 1.07 24.94
CA ASP A 139 -28.68 0.16 24.49
C ASP A 139 -28.77 0.01 22.97
N PHE A 140 -28.23 0.97 22.20
CA PHE A 140 -28.21 0.89 20.73
C PHE A 140 -27.12 -0.04 20.18
N TYR A 141 -26.15 -0.43 21.01
CA TYR A 141 -24.99 -1.26 20.64
C TYR A 141 -25.23 -2.77 20.71
N ARG A 142 -26.47 -3.20 21.00
CA ARG A 142 -26.77 -4.59 21.37
C ARG A 142 -26.87 -5.55 20.17
N TRP A 143 -26.75 -5.06 18.93
CA TRP A 143 -27.03 -5.81 17.71
C TRP A 143 -25.77 -5.96 16.87
N GLU A 144 -25.17 -7.16 16.89
CA GLU A 144 -24.13 -7.57 15.94
C GLU A 144 -24.79 -8.33 14.79
N TYR A 145 -24.61 -7.86 13.56
CA TYR A 145 -25.10 -8.56 12.38
C TYR A 145 -23.99 -9.42 11.81
N ARG A 146 -24.24 -10.73 11.72
CA ARG A 146 -23.33 -11.71 11.12
C ARG A 146 -23.93 -12.18 9.79
N ILE A 147 -23.24 -11.91 8.68
CA ILE A 147 -23.53 -12.56 7.40
C ILE A 147 -22.49 -13.68 7.26
N SER A 148 -22.93 -14.91 7.49
CA SER A 148 -22.13 -16.11 7.24
C SER A 148 -22.76 -16.94 6.12
N PHE A 149 -21.98 -17.21 5.08
CA PHE A 149 -22.33 -18.18 4.06
C PHE A 149 -21.65 -19.50 4.40
N GLN A 150 -22.41 -20.43 4.97
CA GLN A 150 -21.93 -21.77 5.31
C GLN A 150 -22.51 -22.78 4.32
N ARG A 151 -21.66 -23.63 3.74
CA ARG A 151 -22.08 -24.79 2.94
C ARG A 151 -21.91 -26.03 3.79
N ASN A 152 -23.01 -26.64 4.22
CA ASN A 152 -22.95 -27.90 4.95
C ASN A 152 -22.65 -29.05 3.96
N SER A 153 -21.56 -29.80 4.20
CA SER A 153 -21.30 -31.07 3.53
C SER A 153 -21.95 -32.20 4.34
N THR A 154 -22.67 -33.12 3.68
CA THR A 154 -23.42 -34.23 4.30
C THR A 154 -22.56 -35.46 4.61
N THR A 155 -21.27 -35.30 4.91
CA THR A 155 -20.40 -36.44 5.22
C THR A 155 -19.70 -36.18 6.55
N GLU A 156 -19.82 -37.14 7.49
CA GLU A 156 -19.48 -37.09 8.92
C GLU A 156 -17.96 -36.94 9.23
N ALA A 157 -17.28 -35.98 8.61
CA ALA A 157 -15.94 -35.57 9.01
C ALA A 157 -15.86 -34.04 9.04
N ASP A 158 -15.57 -33.55 10.23
CA ASP A 158 -15.75 -32.21 10.77
C ASP A 158 -14.80 -31.15 10.19
N GLU A 159 -15.13 -30.57 9.03
CA GLU A 159 -14.62 -29.26 8.61
C GLU A 159 -15.74 -28.44 7.94
N THR A 160 -16.38 -27.54 8.71
CA THR A 160 -17.16 -26.44 8.14
C THR A 160 -16.21 -25.43 7.51
N GLU A 161 -16.01 -25.51 6.18
CA GLU A 161 -15.31 -24.45 5.46
C GLU A 161 -16.19 -23.18 5.43
N GLU A 162 -15.89 -22.24 6.32
CA GLU A 162 -16.49 -20.89 6.31
C GLU A 162 -15.82 -20.06 5.20
N TYR A 163 -16.48 -19.90 4.05
CA TYR A 163 -15.92 -19.11 2.94
C TYR A 163 -15.97 -17.59 3.19
N PHE A 164 -16.93 -17.09 3.98
CA PHE A 164 -17.12 -15.66 4.25
C PHE A 164 -17.89 -15.46 5.58
N ASP A 165 -17.21 -14.98 6.62
CA ASP A 165 -17.82 -14.50 7.89
C ASP A 165 -17.61 -12.98 8.00
N TYR A 166 -18.59 -12.17 7.59
CA TYR A 166 -18.51 -10.72 7.76
C TYR A 166 -19.39 -10.29 8.92
N ARG A 167 -18.74 -9.83 10.00
CA ARG A 167 -19.41 -9.22 11.15
C ARG A 167 -19.39 -7.71 10.97
N PHE A 168 -20.56 -7.09 10.94
CA PHE A 168 -20.66 -5.64 10.85
C PHE A 168 -21.53 -5.10 11.98
N THR A 169 -21.04 -4.00 12.55
CA THR A 169 -21.75 -3.25 13.60
C THR A 169 -22.47 -2.06 12.97
N TYR A 170 -23.45 -1.49 13.67
CA TYR A 170 -24.07 -0.22 13.26
C TYR A 170 -23.03 0.90 13.02
N ASP A 171 -21.95 0.91 13.82
CA ASP A 171 -20.82 1.84 13.68
C ASP A 171 -20.18 1.78 12.29
N ASP A 172 -20.01 0.58 11.73
CA ASP A 172 -19.35 0.38 10.44
C ASP A 172 -20.23 0.86 9.29
N VAL A 173 -21.54 0.57 9.35
CA VAL A 173 -22.51 1.05 8.36
C VAL A 173 -22.64 2.57 8.40
N ALA A 174 -22.71 3.17 9.59
CA ALA A 174 -22.74 4.61 9.76
C ALA A 174 -21.44 5.26 9.23
N CYS A 175 -20.29 4.63 9.47
CA CYS A 175 -19.01 5.07 8.94
C CYS A 175 -18.98 5.01 7.40
N TRP A 176 -19.52 3.96 6.78
CA TRP A 176 -19.62 3.83 5.32
C TRP A 176 -20.49 4.91 4.70
N ILE A 177 -21.65 5.20 5.31
CA ILE A 177 -22.54 6.28 4.85
C ILE A 177 -21.82 7.63 4.95
N PHE A 178 -21.16 7.91 6.08
CA PHE A 178 -20.40 9.13 6.27
C PHE A 178 -19.27 9.29 5.24
N CYS A 179 -18.50 8.22 5.00
CA CYS A 179 -17.42 8.22 4.02
C CYS A 179 -17.94 8.37 2.58
N SER A 180 -19.10 7.79 2.28
CA SER A 180 -19.77 7.92 0.98
C SER A 180 -20.21 9.36 0.72
N ILE A 181 -20.80 10.04 1.72
CA ILE A 181 -21.16 11.47 1.61
C ILE A 181 -19.92 12.32 1.30
N PHE A 182 -18.82 12.08 2.00
CA PHE A 182 -17.56 12.80 1.77
C PHE A 182 -16.98 12.51 0.36
N GLY A 183 -17.13 11.28 -0.13
CA GLY A 183 -16.71 10.93 -1.47
C GLY A 183 -17.61 11.53 -2.57
N VAL A 184 -18.92 11.62 -2.37
CA VAL A 184 -19.83 12.30 -3.33
C VAL A 184 -19.46 13.79 -3.41
N TRP A 185 -19.11 14.41 -2.28
CA TRP A 185 -18.58 15.77 -2.26
C TRP A 185 -17.30 15.91 -3.09
N TYR A 186 -16.41 14.91 -3.06
CA TYR A 186 -15.25 14.86 -3.95
C TYR A 186 -15.65 14.81 -5.44
N LEU A 187 -16.62 13.98 -5.82
CA LEU A 187 -17.06 13.88 -7.23
C LEU A 187 -17.63 15.21 -7.76
N TRP A 188 -18.37 15.95 -6.92
CA TRP A 188 -18.96 17.24 -7.33
C TRP A 188 -17.98 18.40 -7.40
N LYS A 189 -17.02 18.47 -6.49
CA LYS A 189 -16.14 19.64 -6.38
C LYS A 189 -14.69 19.40 -6.78
N LYS A 190 -14.27 18.14 -6.91
CA LYS A 190 -12.87 17.71 -7.12
C LYS A 190 -11.88 18.47 -6.22
N HIS A 191 -12.26 18.71 -4.97
CA HIS A 191 -11.44 19.47 -4.04
C HIS A 191 -10.13 18.73 -3.74
N TRP A 192 -9.02 19.47 -3.76
CA TRP A 192 -7.68 18.95 -3.49
C TRP A 192 -7.55 18.31 -2.10
N VAL A 193 -8.29 18.81 -1.09
CA VAL A 193 -8.30 18.25 0.26
C VAL A 193 -8.88 16.84 0.27
N ALA A 194 -10.02 16.63 -0.38
CA ALA A 194 -10.66 15.32 -0.44
C ALA A 194 -9.81 14.31 -1.22
N ASN A 195 -9.19 14.76 -2.32
CA ASN A 195 -8.20 14.00 -3.07
C ASN A 195 -7.00 13.61 -2.21
N ASN A 196 -6.45 14.53 -1.41
CA ASN A 196 -5.34 14.22 -0.50
C ASN A 196 -5.76 13.27 0.61
N LEU A 197 -6.99 13.39 1.14
CA LEU A 197 -7.50 12.49 2.16
C LEU A 197 -7.64 11.06 1.62
N PHE A 198 -8.18 10.89 0.40
CA PHE A 198 -8.20 9.59 -0.26
C PHE A 198 -6.80 9.06 -0.55
N GLY A 199 -5.89 9.90 -1.06
CA GLY A 199 -4.49 9.52 -1.26
C GLY A 199 -3.80 9.04 0.02
N LEU A 200 -4.00 9.75 1.14
CA LEU A 200 -3.50 9.36 2.47
C LEU A 200 -4.13 8.06 2.96
N ALA A 201 -5.44 7.89 2.79
CA ALA A 201 -6.14 6.67 3.15
C ALA A 201 -5.61 5.45 2.38
N PHE A 202 -5.41 5.59 1.07
CA PHE A 202 -4.79 4.56 0.24
C PHE A 202 -3.34 4.28 0.60
N ALA A 203 -2.59 5.30 1.02
CA ALA A 203 -1.21 5.14 1.43
C ALA A 203 -1.11 4.38 2.76
N ILE A 204 -1.93 4.73 3.76
CA ILE A 204 -1.98 4.06 5.06
C ILE A 204 -2.39 2.60 4.89
N ASN A 205 -3.51 2.33 4.21
CA ASN A 205 -3.95 0.95 3.97
C ASN A 205 -2.94 0.18 3.10
N GLY A 206 -2.25 0.86 2.18
CA GLY A 206 -1.21 0.23 1.37
C GLY A 206 0.00 -0.23 2.19
N VAL A 207 0.43 0.56 3.18
CA VAL A 207 1.51 0.18 4.12
C VAL A 207 1.04 -0.89 5.10
N GLU A 208 -0.22 -0.82 5.54
CA GLU A 208 -0.82 -1.80 6.47
C GLU A 208 -1.05 -3.17 5.83
N LEU A 209 -1.49 -3.25 4.56
CA LEU A 209 -1.90 -4.51 3.95
C LEU A 209 -0.74 -5.26 3.26
N LEU A 210 0.18 -4.54 2.62
CA LEU A 210 1.27 -5.16 1.86
C LEU A 210 2.40 -5.64 2.80
N HIS A 211 2.28 -6.87 3.29
CA HIS A 211 3.25 -7.48 4.17
C HIS A 211 4.40 -8.14 3.38
N ILE A 212 5.59 -7.60 3.55
CA ILE A 212 6.83 -8.27 3.18
C ILE A 212 7.23 -9.18 4.34
N ASN A 213 7.64 -10.43 4.05
CA ASN A 213 8.00 -11.42 5.07
C ASN A 213 9.47 -11.36 5.52
N THR A 214 10.38 -10.92 4.64
CA THR A 214 11.83 -10.83 4.97
C THR A 214 12.45 -9.52 4.51
N VAL A 215 13.49 -9.06 5.22
CA VAL A 215 14.25 -7.85 4.82
C VAL A 215 14.89 -8.03 3.43
N ALA A 216 15.34 -9.25 3.10
CA ALA A 216 15.87 -9.58 1.79
C ALA A 216 14.86 -9.34 0.66
N THR A 217 13.60 -9.78 0.84
CA THR A 217 12.52 -9.51 -0.11
C THR A 217 12.30 -8.01 -0.28
N GLY A 218 12.38 -7.24 0.80
CA GLY A 218 12.28 -5.77 0.77
C GLY A 218 13.41 -5.11 -0.05
N CYS A 219 14.66 -5.55 0.13
CA CYS A 219 15.79 -5.08 -0.66
C CYS A 219 15.65 -5.41 -2.15
N ILE A 220 15.15 -6.61 -2.48
CA ILE A 220 14.90 -7.02 -3.87
C ILE A 220 13.80 -6.16 -4.49
N LEU A 221 12.69 -5.95 -3.78
CA LEU A 221 11.58 -5.10 -4.26
C LEU A 221 12.07 -3.69 -4.53
N LEU A 222 12.70 -3.03 -3.56
CA LEU A 222 13.19 -1.66 -3.69
C LEU A 222 14.26 -1.52 -4.78
N GLY A 223 15.17 -2.50 -4.88
CA GLY A 223 16.16 -2.55 -5.96
C GLY A 223 15.54 -2.72 -7.34
N GLY A 224 14.52 -3.58 -7.49
CA GLY A 224 13.78 -3.73 -8.72
C GLY A 224 13.00 -2.47 -9.12
N LEU A 225 12.39 -1.80 -8.14
CA LEU A 225 11.69 -0.53 -8.32
C LEU A 225 12.64 0.61 -8.72
N PHE A 226 13.86 0.61 -8.20
CA PHE A 226 14.90 1.56 -8.60
C PHE A 226 15.20 1.44 -10.10
N VAL A 227 15.43 0.22 -10.60
CA VAL A 227 15.69 0.00 -12.03
C VAL A 227 14.47 0.36 -12.89
N TYR A 228 13.28 -0.03 -12.44
CA TYR A 228 12.02 0.33 -13.08
C TYR A 228 11.87 1.85 -13.25
N ASP A 229 12.13 2.61 -12.19
CA ASP A 229 11.96 4.06 -12.18
C ASP A 229 12.96 4.75 -13.11
N VAL A 230 14.21 4.32 -13.11
CA VAL A 230 15.24 4.81 -14.01
C VAL A 230 14.86 4.55 -15.48
N PHE A 231 14.42 3.33 -15.79
CA PHE A 231 14.02 2.95 -17.15
C PHE A 231 12.82 3.75 -17.67
N TRP A 232 11.74 3.86 -16.88
CA TRP A 232 10.52 4.52 -17.33
C TRP A 232 10.54 6.05 -17.23
N VAL A 233 11.41 6.64 -16.40
CA VAL A 233 11.56 8.10 -16.30
C VAL A 233 12.57 8.64 -17.30
N PHE A 234 13.71 7.97 -17.50
CA PHE A 234 14.75 8.45 -18.43
C PHE A 234 14.70 7.79 -19.81
N GLY A 235 14.22 6.54 -19.90
CA GLY A 235 14.26 5.78 -21.15
C GLY A 235 13.09 6.04 -22.09
N THR A 236 11.90 6.40 -21.59
CA THR A 236 10.69 6.58 -22.43
C THR A 236 9.73 7.64 -21.89
N ASP A 237 8.95 8.27 -22.78
CA ASP A 237 7.91 9.25 -22.40
C ASP A 237 6.61 8.62 -21.90
N VAL A 238 6.54 7.29 -21.78
CA VAL A 238 5.33 6.56 -21.44
C VAL A 238 4.84 6.92 -20.03
N MET A 239 5.74 6.94 -19.04
CA MET A 239 5.38 7.27 -17.67
C MET A 239 4.85 8.70 -17.55
N VAL A 240 5.48 9.66 -18.23
CA VAL A 240 5.05 11.06 -18.23
C VAL A 240 3.71 11.22 -18.95
N THR A 241 3.50 10.52 -20.07
CA THR A 241 2.26 10.58 -20.84
C THR A 241 1.07 9.99 -20.08
N VAL A 242 1.26 8.83 -19.44
CA VAL A 242 0.25 8.23 -18.57
C VAL A 242 0.00 9.12 -17.36
N ALA A 243 1.05 9.65 -16.72
CA ALA A 243 0.91 10.54 -15.58
C ALA A 243 0.15 11.83 -15.93
N LYS A 244 0.33 12.39 -17.13
CA LYS A 244 -0.43 13.57 -17.60
C LYS A 244 -1.88 13.25 -17.99
N SER A 245 -2.14 12.04 -18.49
CA SER A 245 -3.48 11.65 -18.97
C SER A 245 -4.39 11.08 -17.87
N PHE A 246 -3.78 10.60 -16.77
CA PHE A 246 -4.48 9.99 -15.64
C PHE A 246 -4.98 11.05 -14.65
N GLU A 247 -6.30 11.19 -14.50
CA GLU A 247 -6.92 12.06 -13.49
C GLU A 247 -7.72 11.22 -12.50
N ALA A 248 -7.12 10.84 -11.37
CA ALA A 248 -7.79 10.02 -10.35
C ALA A 248 -7.42 10.45 -8.91
N PRO A 249 -8.28 10.16 -7.90
CA PRO A 249 -8.17 10.62 -6.50
C PRO A 249 -6.94 10.19 -5.69
N ILE A 250 -5.91 9.64 -6.33
CA ILE A 250 -4.76 9.03 -5.65
C ILE A 250 -3.55 9.97 -5.63
N LYS A 251 -3.55 11.03 -6.44
CA LYS A 251 -2.39 11.91 -6.58
C LYS A 251 -2.36 12.89 -5.43
N LEU A 252 -1.38 12.80 -4.54
CA LEU A 252 -1.19 13.84 -3.52
C LEU A 252 -0.72 15.13 -4.20
N GLY A 253 -1.45 16.21 -3.95
CA GLY A 253 -1.17 17.52 -4.52
C GLY A 253 -1.40 18.64 -3.53
N SER A 254 -0.42 19.54 -3.42
CA SER A 254 -0.58 20.82 -2.71
C SER A 254 -0.49 21.96 -3.73
N PRO A 255 -1.38 22.96 -3.66
CA PRO A 255 -1.32 24.11 -4.56
C PRO A 255 0.01 24.85 -4.37
N ARG A 256 0.70 25.20 -5.47
CA ARG A 256 1.99 25.94 -5.44
C ARG A 256 1.86 27.43 -5.08
N THR A 257 0.65 27.93 -4.87
CA THR A 257 0.39 29.27 -4.31
C THR A 257 0.00 29.15 -2.85
N SER A 258 0.31 30.19 -2.06
CA SER A 258 -0.18 30.38 -0.68
C SER A 258 -1.59 29.86 -0.49
N TRP A 259 -1.89 29.36 0.72
CA TRP A 259 -3.16 28.76 1.20
C TRP A 259 -4.48 29.44 0.78
N ARG A 260 -4.47 30.61 0.14
CA ARG A 260 -5.60 31.38 -0.39
C ARG A 260 -5.99 31.11 -1.84
N ALA A 261 -5.19 30.45 -2.68
CA ALA A 261 -5.56 30.21 -4.07
C ALA A 261 -6.45 28.97 -4.23
N VAL A 262 -7.74 29.12 -3.89
CA VAL A 262 -8.81 28.17 -4.19
C VAL A 262 -9.26 28.38 -5.65
N LEU A 263 -8.40 28.09 -6.64
CA LEU A 263 -8.77 28.17 -8.05
C LEU A 263 -8.25 26.96 -8.84
N PRO A 264 -9.00 26.48 -9.84
CA PRO A 264 -8.85 25.16 -10.47
C PRO A 264 -7.62 24.98 -11.37
N ALA A 265 -6.75 25.99 -11.50
CA ALA A 265 -5.61 25.99 -12.42
C ALA A 265 -4.25 26.25 -11.73
N ALA A 266 -4.11 25.91 -10.44
CA ALA A 266 -2.81 25.98 -9.78
C ALA A 266 -1.96 24.76 -10.22
N HIS A 267 -0.77 25.00 -10.78
CA HIS A 267 0.20 23.93 -11.00
C HIS A 267 0.46 23.19 -9.68
N PHE A 268 -0.05 21.97 -9.53
CA PHE A 268 0.14 21.18 -8.32
C PHE A 268 1.55 20.58 -8.32
N ALA A 269 2.25 20.66 -7.18
CA ALA A 269 3.37 19.76 -6.97
C ALA A 269 2.77 18.36 -6.77
N MET A 270 3.20 17.40 -7.59
CA MET A 270 2.63 16.06 -7.61
C MET A 270 3.66 15.07 -7.10
N LEU A 271 3.28 14.30 -6.08
CA LEU A 271 4.06 13.16 -5.65
C LEU A 271 3.29 11.87 -5.96
N GLY A 272 3.90 10.99 -6.74
CA GLY A 272 3.31 9.70 -7.07
C GLY A 272 3.06 8.87 -5.81
N PRO A 273 1.85 8.33 -5.60
CA PRO A 273 1.49 7.62 -4.37
C PRO A 273 2.32 6.36 -4.15
N GLY A 274 2.76 5.69 -5.22
CA GLY A 274 3.59 4.49 -5.12
C GLY A 274 4.96 4.75 -4.47
N ARG A 275 5.55 5.94 -4.66
CA ARG A 275 6.94 6.21 -4.22
C ARG A 275 7.08 6.22 -2.71
N HIS A 276 6.17 6.91 -2.01
CA HIS A 276 6.19 6.94 -0.54
C HIS A 276 5.64 5.63 0.05
N ARG A 277 4.66 4.98 -0.62
CA ARG A 277 4.10 3.71 -0.16
C ARG A 277 5.15 2.59 -0.14
N ASN A 278 5.89 2.42 -1.23
CA ASN A 278 6.85 1.31 -1.36
C ASN A 278 7.99 1.42 -0.35
N SER A 279 8.47 2.63 -0.08
CA SER A 279 9.46 2.88 0.97
C SER A 279 8.86 2.76 2.37
N GLY A 280 7.60 3.16 2.54
CA GLY A 280 6.85 2.97 3.78
C GLY A 280 6.72 1.51 4.17
N ILE A 281 6.46 0.62 3.21
CA ILE A 281 6.38 -0.83 3.45
C ILE A 281 7.72 -1.39 3.96
N PHE A 282 8.85 -0.92 3.40
CA PHE A 282 10.17 -1.35 3.88
C PHE A 282 10.49 -0.79 5.28
N ILE A 283 10.13 0.47 5.56
CA ILE A 283 10.31 1.08 6.87
C ILE A 283 9.44 0.39 7.94
N ASP A 284 8.21 0.02 7.59
CA ASP A 284 7.32 -0.76 8.44
C ASP A 284 7.93 -2.13 8.77
N MET A 285 8.52 -2.80 7.77
CA MET A 285 9.22 -4.07 7.99
C MET A 285 10.37 -3.94 8.99
N LEU A 286 11.11 -2.83 8.94
CA LEU A 286 12.19 -2.55 9.90
C LEU A 286 11.65 -2.23 11.30
N LEU A 287 10.46 -1.62 11.41
CA LEU A 287 9.79 -1.44 12.70
C LEU A 287 9.40 -2.79 13.32
N ARG A 288 8.86 -3.70 12.51
CA ARG A 288 8.55 -5.08 12.96
C ARG A 288 9.81 -5.81 13.42
N PHE A 289 10.91 -5.68 12.68
CA PHE A 289 12.21 -6.22 13.08
C PHE A 289 12.74 -5.62 14.41
N ASP A 290 12.63 -4.29 14.60
CA ASP A 290 12.97 -3.62 15.87
C ASP A 290 12.19 -4.22 17.04
N PHE A 291 10.87 -4.42 16.88
CA PHE A 291 10.04 -5.05 17.90
C PHE A 291 10.44 -6.51 18.17
N SER A 292 10.83 -7.26 17.14
CA SER A 292 11.31 -8.64 17.28
C SER A 292 12.61 -8.77 18.08
N LEU A 293 13.48 -7.75 18.04
CA LEU A 293 14.72 -7.73 18.80
C LEU A 293 14.52 -7.39 20.28
N ASN A 294 13.30 -6.99 20.67
CA ASN A 294 12.91 -6.60 22.04
C ASN A 294 13.85 -5.56 22.70
N ARG A 295 14.60 -4.80 21.90
CA ARG A 295 15.35 -3.64 22.36
C ARG A 295 14.34 -2.50 22.47
N GLN A 296 14.22 -1.87 23.64
CA GLN A 296 13.25 -0.77 23.93
C GLN A 296 13.46 0.51 23.08
N ARG A 297 14.15 0.43 21.94
CA ARG A 297 14.49 1.53 21.05
C ARG A 297 14.26 1.09 19.60
N ASN A 298 13.44 1.85 18.88
CA ASN A 298 13.15 1.64 17.46
C ASN A 298 14.28 2.19 16.59
N LEU A 299 15.49 1.62 16.72
CA LEU A 299 16.71 2.15 16.11
C LEU A 299 16.68 2.03 14.58
N TYR A 300 16.27 0.87 14.04
CA TYR A 300 16.22 0.63 12.60
C TYR A 300 15.11 1.44 11.93
N PHE A 301 13.95 1.55 12.56
CA PHE A 301 12.85 2.40 12.11
C PHE A 301 13.26 3.87 12.08
N VAL A 302 13.78 4.41 13.19
CA VAL A 302 14.16 5.84 13.26
C VAL A 302 15.29 6.15 12.27
N SER A 303 16.32 5.29 12.19
CA SER A 303 17.42 5.48 11.23
C SER A 303 16.91 5.52 9.79
N SER A 304 16.06 4.57 9.41
CA SER A 304 15.52 4.47 8.04
C SER A 304 14.52 5.58 7.72
N PHE A 305 13.72 5.98 8.71
CA PHE A 305 12.80 7.11 8.57
C PHE A 305 13.55 8.43 8.38
N VAL A 306 14.63 8.67 9.14
CA VAL A 306 15.50 9.84 8.93
C VAL A 306 16.16 9.79 7.55
N ALA A 307 16.66 8.63 7.13
CA ALA A 307 17.23 8.46 5.80
C ALA A 307 16.21 8.72 4.68
N TYR A 308 14.95 8.30 4.87
CA TYR A 308 13.84 8.60 3.97
C TYR A 308 13.56 10.09 3.87
N VAL A 309 13.50 10.80 5.01
CA VAL A 309 13.31 12.26 5.05
C VAL A 309 14.43 12.98 4.31
N LEU A 310 15.69 12.61 4.57
CA LEU A 310 16.86 13.18 3.91
C LEU A 310 16.88 12.85 2.41
N GLY A 311 16.54 11.62 2.02
CA GLY A 311 16.43 11.20 0.62
C GLY A 311 15.36 11.99 -0.13
N LEU A 312 14.18 12.18 0.46
CA LEU A 312 13.14 13.04 -0.11
C LEU A 312 13.58 14.49 -0.22
N ALA A 313 14.18 15.06 0.83
CA ALA A 313 14.68 16.43 0.78
C ALA A 313 15.72 16.62 -0.32
N LEU A 314 16.62 15.65 -0.50
CA LEU A 314 17.59 15.63 -1.58
C LEU A 314 16.93 15.56 -2.96
N THR A 315 15.90 14.71 -3.15
CA THR A 315 15.17 14.65 -4.43
C THR A 315 14.53 15.98 -4.80
N ILE A 316 13.94 16.67 -3.82
CA ILE A 316 13.31 17.97 -4.01
C ILE A 316 14.38 19.02 -4.33
N PHE A 317 15.48 19.03 -3.59
CA PHE A 317 16.59 19.95 -3.81
C PHE A 317 17.15 19.83 -5.24
N ILE A 318 17.42 18.60 -5.69
CA ILE A 318 17.98 18.36 -7.01
C ILE A 318 16.94 18.71 -8.10
N MET A 319 15.67 18.41 -7.89
CA MET A 319 14.61 18.79 -8.84
C MET A 319 14.49 20.32 -8.97
N ILE A 320 14.64 21.09 -7.88
CA ILE A 320 14.65 22.56 -7.91
C ILE A 320 15.89 23.08 -8.62
N TYR A 321 17.07 22.50 -8.37
CA TYR A 321 18.32 22.93 -8.97
C TYR A 321 18.36 22.68 -10.49
N PHE A 322 17.93 21.50 -10.95
CA PHE A 322 17.98 21.11 -12.36
C PHE A 322 16.72 21.47 -13.15
N ASN A 323 15.65 21.94 -12.51
CA ASN A 323 14.35 22.25 -13.12
C ASN A 323 13.80 21.13 -14.04
N HIS A 324 14.18 19.89 -13.78
CA HIS A 324 13.79 18.71 -14.55
C HIS A 324 13.18 17.67 -13.62
N ALA A 325 12.14 16.98 -14.08
CA ALA A 325 11.57 15.87 -13.33
C ALA A 325 12.59 14.73 -13.24
N GLN A 326 12.87 14.26 -12.02
CA GLN A 326 13.83 13.19 -11.78
C GLN A 326 13.14 11.97 -11.16
N PRO A 327 13.69 10.77 -11.38
CA PRO A 327 13.21 9.56 -10.71
C PRO A 327 13.48 9.69 -9.21
N ALA A 328 12.43 9.85 -8.40
CA ALA A 328 12.59 10.07 -6.96
C ALA A 328 13.19 8.85 -6.23
N LEU A 329 13.02 7.64 -6.78
CA LEU A 329 13.58 6.42 -6.17
C LEU A 329 15.11 6.36 -6.33
N LEU A 330 15.68 7.14 -7.25
CA LEU A 330 17.12 7.21 -7.51
C LEU A 330 17.92 7.54 -6.25
N TYR A 331 17.47 8.51 -5.47
CA TYR A 331 18.14 8.97 -4.25
C TYR A 331 17.59 8.29 -3.00
N LEU A 332 16.30 7.94 -3.04
CA LEU A 332 15.58 7.45 -1.88
C LEU A 332 15.89 5.99 -1.57
N VAL A 333 15.99 5.13 -2.60
CA VAL A 333 16.27 3.69 -2.41
C VAL A 333 17.66 3.46 -1.81
N PRO A 334 18.75 4.07 -2.31
CA PRO A 334 20.07 3.90 -1.70
C PRO A 334 20.11 4.40 -0.26
N ALA A 335 19.44 5.50 0.06
CA ALA A 335 19.35 6.02 1.43
C ALA A 335 18.59 5.06 2.36
N CYS A 336 17.41 4.58 1.94
CA CYS A 336 16.55 3.74 2.76
C CYS A 336 17.08 2.32 2.97
N ILE A 337 17.86 1.77 2.02
CA ILE A 337 18.52 0.46 2.18
C ILE A 337 19.87 0.62 2.89
N GLY A 338 20.65 1.63 2.51
CA GLY A 338 22.02 1.82 3.00
C GLY A 338 22.09 2.20 4.47
N ALA A 339 21.19 3.07 4.95
CA ALA A 339 21.18 3.50 6.36
C ALA A 339 20.95 2.33 7.35
N PRO A 340 19.87 1.52 7.24
CA PRO A 340 19.67 0.40 8.15
C PRO A 340 20.74 -0.69 8.02
N LEU A 341 21.25 -0.94 6.80
CA LEU A 341 22.38 -1.89 6.62
C LEU A 341 23.64 -1.41 7.33
N THR A 342 23.94 -0.11 7.26
CA THR A 342 25.10 0.48 7.94
C THR A 342 24.94 0.40 9.45
N VAL A 343 23.74 0.71 9.98
CA VAL A 343 23.45 0.55 11.41
C VAL A 343 23.55 -0.91 11.83
N ALA A 344 23.03 -1.84 11.03
CA ALA A 344 23.13 -3.28 11.31
C ALA A 344 24.59 -3.77 11.29
N LEU A 345 25.43 -3.23 10.39
CA LEU A 345 26.86 -3.52 10.35
C LEU A 345 27.55 -3.06 11.63
N LEU A 346 27.27 -1.83 12.07
CA LEU A 346 27.87 -1.25 13.28
C LEU A 346 27.42 -1.96 14.56
N MET A 347 26.18 -2.45 14.60
CA MET A 347 25.62 -3.20 15.74
C MET A 347 25.93 -4.70 15.70
N GLY A 348 26.44 -5.23 14.58
CA GLY A 348 26.70 -6.65 14.38
C GLY A 348 25.45 -7.51 14.13
N ASP A 349 24.28 -6.90 13.89
CA ASP A 349 22.99 -7.61 13.76
C ASP A 349 22.66 -8.03 12.31
N ILE A 350 23.57 -7.86 11.34
CA ILE A 350 23.31 -8.14 9.91
C ILE A 350 22.73 -9.54 9.69
N THR A 351 23.34 -10.56 10.29
CA THR A 351 22.89 -11.95 10.12
C THR A 351 21.50 -12.16 10.69
N ALA A 352 21.16 -11.49 11.80
CA ALA A 352 19.83 -11.54 12.39
C ALA A 352 18.81 -10.81 11.49
N MET A 353 19.19 -9.68 10.91
CA MET A 353 18.33 -8.89 10.01
C MET A 353 17.96 -9.65 8.73
N PHE A 354 18.90 -10.39 8.13
CA PHE A 354 18.62 -11.18 6.93
C PHE A 354 17.92 -12.52 7.20
N LYS A 355 18.07 -13.08 8.41
CA LYS A 355 17.35 -14.28 8.84
C LYS A 355 15.96 -13.99 9.41
N TYR A 356 15.61 -12.73 9.59
CA TYR A 356 14.31 -12.34 10.11
C TYR A 356 13.19 -12.72 9.14
N GLU A 357 12.23 -13.50 9.64
CA GLU A 357 10.98 -13.84 8.97
C GLU A 357 9.81 -13.54 9.91
N ASP A 358 8.84 -12.78 9.43
CA ASP A 358 7.66 -12.40 10.22
C ASP A 358 6.74 -13.58 10.51
N HIS A 359 6.61 -14.46 9.52
CA HIS A 359 5.90 -15.73 9.56
C HIS A 359 6.83 -16.79 8.95
N PRO A 360 7.51 -17.61 9.77
CA PRO A 360 8.32 -18.69 9.24
C PRO A 360 7.42 -19.63 8.43
N ALA A 361 7.82 -19.94 7.20
CA ALA A 361 7.13 -20.98 6.44
C ALA A 361 7.24 -22.29 7.23
N GLU A 362 6.12 -22.98 7.46
CA GLU A 362 6.18 -24.38 7.88
C GLU A 362 7.03 -25.12 6.85
N GLU A 363 8.19 -25.65 7.28
CA GLU A 363 8.98 -26.53 6.45
C GLU A 363 8.05 -27.64 5.98
N LYS A 364 7.81 -27.71 4.68
CA LYS A 364 7.27 -28.93 4.07
C LYS A 364 8.30 -30.00 4.37
N VAL A 365 8.04 -30.81 5.39
CA VAL A 365 8.73 -32.07 5.60
C VAL A 365 8.39 -32.93 4.39
N THR A 366 9.18 -32.81 3.32
CA THR A 366 9.27 -33.81 2.27
C THR A 366 9.93 -35.03 2.91
N GLY A 367 9.13 -35.76 3.69
CA GLY A 367 9.43 -37.13 4.07
C GLY A 367 9.16 -38.00 2.86
N GLU A 368 10.12 -38.09 1.95
CA GLU A 368 10.25 -39.29 1.12
C GLU A 368 10.59 -40.45 2.07
N ARG A 369 9.55 -41.08 2.61
CA ARG A 369 9.64 -42.49 3.01
C ARG A 369 9.18 -43.29 1.80
N GLU A 370 10.14 -43.72 0.99
CA GLU A 370 9.95 -44.86 0.10
C GLU A 370 9.54 -46.05 0.96
N SER A 371 8.25 -46.38 0.91
CA SER A 371 7.76 -47.70 1.25
C SER A 371 8.11 -48.62 0.09
N ASP A 372 9.12 -49.47 0.28
CA ASP A 372 9.22 -50.68 -0.54
C ASP A 372 9.05 -51.90 0.36
N ALA A 373 7.96 -52.61 0.08
CA ALA A 373 7.59 -53.85 0.73
C ALA A 373 8.29 -55.00 -0.01
N THR A 374 8.95 -55.90 0.71
CA THR A 374 9.07 -57.29 0.28
C THR A 374 8.97 -58.22 1.48
N ASP A 375 8.03 -59.13 1.32
CA ASP A 375 7.52 -60.18 2.21
C ASP A 375 8.55 -61.31 2.43
N SER A 376 8.67 -61.84 3.66
CA SER A 376 8.74 -63.28 3.93
C SER A 376 8.84 -63.63 5.44
N ASP A 377 7.86 -64.44 5.86
CA ASP A 377 7.89 -65.57 6.80
C ASP A 377 7.88 -65.42 8.34
N GLN A 378 6.74 -65.89 8.89
CA GLN A 378 6.54 -66.85 10.00
C GLN A 378 7.13 -66.59 11.40
N GLN A 379 6.25 -66.24 12.37
CA GLN A 379 5.73 -67.13 13.45
C GLN A 379 5.11 -66.32 14.61
N THR A 380 3.86 -66.62 14.95
CA THR A 380 3.15 -66.28 16.21
C THR A 380 3.52 -67.29 17.33
N PRO A 381 3.04 -67.23 18.60
CA PRO A 381 2.23 -66.22 19.32
C PRO A 381 2.61 -65.96 20.81
N LYS A 382 1.80 -65.10 21.48
CA LYS A 382 1.44 -65.03 22.94
C LYS A 382 1.85 -63.70 23.59
N ALA A 383 1.10 -63.04 24.47
CA ALA A 383 -0.25 -63.17 25.01
C ALA A 383 -0.63 -61.83 25.71
N SER A 384 -1.94 -61.54 25.78
CA SER A 384 -2.58 -60.51 26.64
C SER A 384 -2.47 -60.90 28.14
N PRO A 385 -2.63 -60.00 29.15
CA PRO A 385 -3.92 -59.37 29.53
C PRO A 385 -3.81 -57.87 29.88
N ALA A 386 -4.76 -57.00 29.51
CA ALA A 386 -6.05 -56.70 30.14
C ALA A 386 -6.03 -55.76 31.38
N ALA A 387 -6.89 -54.73 31.28
CA ALA A 387 -7.66 -54.03 32.32
C ALA A 387 -6.98 -52.99 33.25
N ALA A 388 -7.46 -51.73 33.19
CA ALA A 388 -8.39 -51.19 34.19
C ALA A 388 -8.82 -49.75 33.89
N LYS A 389 -10.14 -49.55 33.76
CA LYS A 389 -10.84 -48.25 33.83
C LYS A 389 -10.72 -47.64 35.22
N LYS A 390 -10.63 -46.31 35.32
CA LYS A 390 -11.19 -45.58 36.47
C LYS A 390 -11.65 -44.17 36.08
N ASN A 391 -12.96 -44.03 35.92
CA ASN A 391 -13.67 -42.75 36.09
C ASN A 391 -13.66 -42.38 37.57
N THR A 392 -13.45 -41.11 37.92
CA THR A 392 -14.14 -40.52 39.07
C THR A 392 -14.39 -39.03 38.85
N LYS A 393 -15.65 -38.68 39.08
CA LYS A 393 -16.36 -37.41 39.03
C LYS A 393 -16.26 -36.73 40.41
N LYS A 394 -16.23 -35.38 40.49
CA LYS A 394 -16.90 -34.50 41.47
C LYS A 394 -16.21 -33.13 41.62
N GLU A 395 -16.92 -32.05 41.29
CA GLU A 395 -17.56 -31.08 42.21
C GLU A 395 -16.57 -30.22 43.03
N LYS A 396 -16.43 -28.94 42.66
CA LYS A 396 -17.09 -27.82 43.34
C LYS A 396 -17.06 -26.56 42.49
#